data_AF-A0A960W6R3-F1
#
_entry.id   AF-A0A960W6R3-F1
#
_cell.length_a   1.000
_cell.length_b   1.000
_cell.length_c   1.000
_cell.angle_alpha   90.00
_cell.angle_beta   90.00
_cell.angle_gamma   90.00
#
_symmetry.space_group_name_H-M   'P 1'
#
loop_
_entity.id
_entity.type
_entity.pdbx_description
1 polymer ?
#
loop_
_entity_poly.entity_id
_entity_poly.type
_entity_poly.pdbx_seq_one_letter_code
_entity_poly.pdbx_strand_id
1 'polypeptide(L)'
;MDNNKFDELQNELLKLEAKIKELKQETPLLNKKSMVIGGILFFLFSILGIGAISTIVKPYNFLPETLIEPSHVNKNFDDLYTTVNAIVKEINSSNTNIVPVGTIVAFGGYTYNIPSSWVLCDGRELSRMQFKELFAIIGTTFGEGDGNTTFNLPDTRGLFLRGAGKHNKVV
;
A
#
# COMPACT_ATOMS: atom_id res chain seq x y z
N MET A 1 54.66 -14.05 35.43
CA MET A 1 53.93 -13.86 34.15
C MET A 1 54.73 -12.84 33.36
N ASP A 2 55.08 -13.19 32.13
CA ASP A 2 56.05 -12.45 31.31
C ASP A 2 55.49 -11.07 30.94
N ASN A 3 56.09 -10.00 31.47
CA ASN A 3 55.66 -8.62 31.27
C ASN A 3 55.64 -8.24 29.78
N ASN A 4 56.39 -8.95 28.93
CA ASN A 4 56.43 -8.72 27.49
C ASN A 4 55.11 -9.03 26.76
N LYS A 5 54.30 -9.98 27.26
CA LYS A 5 53.04 -10.39 26.60
C LYS A 5 51.89 -9.43 26.88
N PHE A 6 51.93 -8.71 28.00
CA PHE A 6 50.94 -7.70 28.34
C PHE A 6 51.14 -6.44 27.49
N ASP A 7 52.38 -6.02 27.28
CA ASP A 7 52.72 -4.87 26.42
C ASP A 7 52.42 -5.14 24.94
N GLU A 8 52.54 -6.38 24.49
CA GLU A 8 52.13 -6.80 23.15
C GLU A 8 50.61 -6.68 22.95
N LEU A 9 49.82 -7.14 23.94
CA LEU A 9 48.36 -7.03 23.91
C LEU A 9 47.87 -5.57 23.96
N GLN A 10 48.54 -4.70 24.73
CA GLN A 10 48.22 -3.27 24.76
C GLN A 10 48.49 -2.61 23.39
N ASN A 11 49.58 -3.00 22.72
CA ASN A 11 49.88 -2.51 21.36
C ASN A 11 48.90 -3.01 20.30
N GLU A 12 48.40 -4.24 20.41
CA GLU A 12 47.35 -4.74 19.51
C GLU A 12 46.02 -4.04 19.73
N LEU A 13 45.64 -3.78 20.99
CA LEU A 13 44.42 -3.08 21.33
C LEU A 13 44.42 -1.65 20.75
N LEU A 14 45.55 -0.95 20.86
CA LEU A 14 45.72 0.40 20.31
C LEU A 14 45.61 0.44 18.77
N LYS A 15 46.16 -0.58 18.09
CA LYS A 15 46.02 -0.73 16.62
C LYS A 15 44.58 -1.00 16.20
N LEU A 16 43.85 -1.77 16.99
CA LEU A 16 42.43 -2.06 16.76
C LEU A 16 41.56 -0.81 16.95
N GLU A 17 41.80 -0.04 18.01
CA GLU A 17 41.09 1.22 18.27
C GLU A 17 41.33 2.26 17.16
N ALA A 18 42.56 2.35 16.63
CA ALA A 18 42.87 3.20 15.49
C ALA A 18 42.11 2.79 14.22
N LYS A 19 42.03 1.49 13.93
CA LYS A 19 41.33 0.98 12.74
C LYS A 19 39.81 1.15 12.83
N ILE A 20 39.23 1.03 14.03
CA ILE A 20 37.81 1.33 14.27
C ILE A 20 37.52 2.82 14.04
N LYS A 21 38.47 3.71 14.34
CA LYS A 21 38.33 5.15 14.11
C LYS A 21 38.35 5.50 12.62
N GLU A 22 39.21 4.86 11.83
CA GLU A 22 39.24 5.01 10.37
C GLU A 22 37.94 4.50 9.71
N LEU A 23 37.43 3.33 10.12
CA LEU A 23 36.18 2.78 9.59
C LEU A 23 34.96 3.67 9.86
N LYS A 24 34.92 4.34 11.03
CA LYS A 24 33.87 5.33 11.33
C LYS A 24 33.97 6.56 10.42
N GLN A 25 35.15 6.90 9.92
CA GLN A 25 35.39 8.05 9.06
C GLN A 25 35.07 7.79 7.57
N GLU A 26 34.90 6.52 7.16
CA GLU A 26 34.41 6.12 5.83
C GLU A 26 32.87 6.10 5.70
N THR A 27 32.15 6.00 6.81
CA THR A 27 30.67 6.08 6.85
C THR A 27 30.01 7.36 6.24
N PRO A 28 30.62 8.57 6.27
CA PRO A 28 30.02 9.74 5.62
C PRO A 28 30.07 9.71 4.08
N LEU A 29 30.95 8.93 3.45
CA LEU A 29 30.95 8.76 1.98
C LEU A 29 29.82 7.84 1.50
N LEU A 30 29.39 6.89 2.35
CA LEU A 30 28.22 6.05 2.08
C LEU A 30 26.93 6.90 2.08
N ASN A 31 26.88 7.94 2.91
CA ASN A 31 25.75 8.87 2.96
C ASN A 31 25.62 9.75 1.70
N LYS A 32 26.75 10.03 1.00
CA LYS A 32 26.75 10.73 -0.30
C LYS A 32 26.36 9.83 -1.48
N LYS A 33 26.77 8.55 -1.49
CA LYS A 33 26.33 7.58 -2.52
C LYS A 33 24.88 7.13 -2.32
N SER A 34 24.39 7.15 -1.08
CA SER A 34 22.98 6.87 -0.74
C SER A 34 21.99 7.90 -1.32
N MET A 35 22.41 9.16 -1.54
CA MET A 35 21.53 10.20 -2.09
C MET A 35 21.15 9.98 -3.57
N VAL A 36 22.06 9.39 -4.36
CA VAL A 36 21.79 9.07 -5.78
C VAL A 36 20.89 7.83 -5.90
N ILE A 37 21.10 6.84 -5.02
CA ILE A 37 20.27 5.62 -4.94
C ILE A 37 18.87 5.95 -4.38
N GLY A 38 18.79 6.84 -3.38
CA GLY A 38 17.53 7.34 -2.83
C GLY A 38 16.71 8.13 -3.85
N GLY A 39 17.34 8.95 -4.69
CA GLY A 39 16.65 9.72 -5.74
C GLY A 39 16.08 8.87 -6.88
N ILE A 40 16.82 7.85 -7.32
CA ILE A 40 16.36 6.90 -8.37
C ILE A 40 15.21 6.04 -7.85
N LEU A 41 15.26 5.64 -6.57
CA LEU A 41 14.20 4.87 -5.94
C LEU A 41 12.93 5.72 -5.69
N PHE A 42 13.09 7.00 -5.33
CA PHE A 42 11.98 7.95 -5.16
C PHE A 42 11.22 8.24 -6.47
N PHE A 43 11.92 8.27 -7.61
CA PHE A 43 11.31 8.44 -8.94
C PHE A 43 10.49 7.21 -9.38
N LEU A 44 10.88 6.00 -8.98
CA LEU A 44 10.08 4.78 -9.20
C LEU A 44 8.84 4.72 -8.31
N PHE A 45 8.87 5.32 -7.11
CA PHE A 45 7.73 5.34 -6.18
C PHE A 45 6.58 6.24 -6.60
N SER A 46 6.86 7.33 -7.32
CA SER A 46 5.80 8.24 -7.79
C SER A 46 4.89 7.63 -8.86
N ILE A 47 5.31 6.55 -9.51
CA ILE A 47 4.54 5.87 -10.57
C ILE A 47 3.57 4.82 -9.99
N LEU A 48 3.80 4.34 -8.76
CA LEU A 48 3.03 3.24 -8.14
C LEU A 48 2.06 3.68 -7.03
N GLY A 49 2.03 4.96 -6.64
CA GLY A 49 1.05 5.46 -5.66
C GLY A 49 1.13 4.83 -4.27
N ILE A 50 2.29 4.25 -3.91
CA ILE A 50 2.52 3.65 -2.59
C ILE A 50 3.15 4.72 -1.70
N GLY A 51 2.40 5.21 -0.72
CA GLY A 51 2.91 6.11 0.31
C GLY A 51 4.01 5.44 1.12
N ALA A 52 5.14 6.13 1.27
CA ALA A 52 6.27 5.81 2.15
C ALA A 52 6.58 4.31 2.33
N ILE A 53 7.46 3.77 1.48
CA ILE A 53 8.12 2.50 1.80
C ILE A 53 9.05 2.75 2.98
N SER A 54 8.64 2.30 4.17
CA SER A 54 9.57 1.98 5.24
C SER A 54 10.61 1.03 4.67
N THR A 55 11.89 1.40 4.73
CA THR A 55 12.97 0.55 4.21
C THR A 55 12.90 -0.81 4.91
N ILE A 56 12.46 -1.85 4.20
CA ILE A 56 12.31 -3.20 4.75
C ILE A 56 13.72 -3.75 4.97
N VAL A 57 14.19 -3.67 6.21
CA VAL A 57 15.48 -4.21 6.64
C VAL A 57 15.21 -5.01 7.90
N LYS A 58 15.73 -6.25 7.96
CA LYS A 58 15.69 -7.04 9.20
C LYS A 58 16.44 -6.30 10.31
N PRO A 59 15.90 -6.22 11.54
CA PRO A 59 16.55 -5.49 12.63
C PRO A 59 17.86 -6.13 13.08
N TYR A 60 18.04 -7.45 12.91
CA TYR A 60 19.29 -8.15 13.28
C TYR A 60 19.79 -9.10 12.19
N ASN A 61 21.11 -9.04 11.95
CA ASN A 61 21.84 -9.98 11.10
C ASN A 61 22.42 -11.12 11.93
N PHE A 62 22.09 -12.36 11.57
CA PHE A 62 22.75 -13.54 12.13
C PHE A 62 24.04 -13.80 11.35
N LEU A 63 25.17 -13.62 12.01
CA LEU A 63 26.50 -13.93 11.47
C LEU A 63 26.91 -15.34 11.93
N PRO A 64 27.69 -16.07 11.13
CA PRO A 64 28.26 -17.35 11.56
C PRO A 64 29.03 -17.18 12.88
N GLU A 65 28.96 -18.21 13.74
CA GLU A 65 29.74 -18.29 14.99
C GLU A 65 29.42 -17.21 16.05
N THR A 66 28.39 -16.39 15.83
CA THR A 66 27.91 -15.44 16.84
C THR A 66 26.84 -16.08 17.72
N LEU A 67 26.88 -15.78 19.03
CA LEU A 67 25.80 -16.15 19.94
C LEU A 67 24.53 -15.41 19.53
N ILE A 68 23.45 -16.17 19.28
CA ILE A 68 22.16 -15.63 18.92
C ILE A 68 21.33 -15.45 20.19
N GLU A 69 21.06 -14.21 20.56
CA GLU A 69 20.10 -13.90 21.62
C GLU A 69 18.67 -14.19 21.14
N PRO A 70 17.83 -14.91 21.93
CA PRO A 70 16.44 -15.17 21.57
C PRO A 70 15.64 -13.90 21.24
N SER A 71 15.93 -12.79 21.91
CA SER A 71 15.29 -11.50 21.67
C SER A 71 15.53 -10.96 20.25
N HIS A 72 16.67 -11.25 19.62
CA HIS A 72 16.98 -10.84 18.25
C HIS A 72 16.14 -11.61 17.21
N VAL A 73 15.87 -12.89 17.50
CA VAL A 73 15.00 -13.73 16.68
C VAL A 73 13.56 -13.22 16.74
N ASN A 74 13.05 -12.99 17.95
CA ASN A 74 11.70 -12.47 18.15
C ASN A 74 11.49 -11.12 17.46
N LYS A 75 12.44 -10.18 17.58
CA LYS A 75 12.32 -8.86 16.94
C LYS A 75 12.31 -8.94 15.41
N ASN A 76 13.13 -9.82 14.82
CA ASN A 76 13.08 -10.08 13.38
C ASN A 76 11.70 -10.63 12.94
N PHE A 77 11.07 -11.49 13.75
CA PHE A 77 9.74 -12.03 13.47
C PHE A 77 8.62 -10.99 13.67
N ASP A 78 8.70 -10.14 14.69
CA ASP A 78 7.73 -9.07 14.95
C ASP A 78 7.72 -8.02 13.82
N ASP A 79 8.91 -7.65 13.33
CA ASP A 79 9.06 -6.73 12.20
C ASP A 79 8.53 -7.34 10.89
N LEU A 80 8.78 -8.65 10.67
CA LEU A 80 8.20 -9.38 9.55
C LEU A 80 6.67 -9.41 9.63
N TYR A 81 6.11 -9.71 10.80
CA TYR A 81 4.67 -9.76 11.03
C TYR A 81 4.00 -8.40 10.77
N THR A 82 4.61 -7.33 11.30
CA THR A 82 4.16 -5.96 11.07
C THR A 82 4.19 -5.60 9.59
N THR A 83 5.29 -5.94 8.90
CA THR A 83 5.46 -5.65 7.48
C THR A 83 4.45 -6.41 6.62
N VAL A 84 4.24 -7.70 6.88
CA VAL A 84 3.25 -8.50 6.17
C VAL A 84 1.84 -7.94 6.36
N ASN A 85 1.47 -7.56 7.59
CA ASN A 85 0.15 -6.96 7.85
C ASN A 85 -0.01 -5.60 7.16
N ALA A 86 1.04 -4.80 7.09
CA ALA A 86 1.02 -3.54 6.34
C ALA A 86 0.83 -3.79 4.84
N ILE A 87 1.55 -4.75 4.25
CA ILE A 87 1.40 -5.14 2.84
C ILE A 87 -0.03 -5.65 2.57
N VAL A 88 -0.57 -6.52 3.41
CA VAL A 88 -1.94 -7.03 3.29
C VAL A 88 -2.96 -5.89 3.37
N LYS A 89 -2.75 -4.92 4.26
CA LYS A 89 -3.58 -3.73 4.35
C LYS A 89 -3.53 -2.90 3.07
N GLU A 90 -2.34 -2.67 2.50
CA GLU A 90 -2.19 -1.94 1.24
C GLU A 90 -2.81 -2.70 0.05
N ILE A 91 -2.65 -4.02 -0.04
CA ILE A 91 -3.33 -4.84 -1.07
C ILE A 91 -4.84 -4.70 -0.95
N ASN A 92 -5.39 -4.79 0.27
CA ASN A 92 -6.82 -4.63 0.50
C ASN A 92 -7.31 -3.19 0.27
N SER A 93 -6.43 -2.20 0.41
CA SER A 93 -6.74 -0.78 0.19
C SER A 93 -6.48 -0.33 -1.24
N SER A 94 -5.71 -1.11 -2.01
CA SER A 94 -5.58 -0.99 -3.46
C SER A 94 -6.88 -1.46 -4.10
N ASN A 95 -7.93 -0.68 -3.88
CA ASN A 95 -9.15 -0.71 -4.66
C ASN A 95 -8.74 -0.41 -6.10
N THR A 96 -8.40 -1.46 -6.84
CA THR A 96 -8.26 -1.50 -8.29
C THR A 96 -9.62 -1.33 -8.98
N ASN A 97 -10.52 -0.55 -8.38
CA ASN A 97 -11.72 -0.04 -9.03
C ASN A 97 -11.26 1.02 -10.03
N ILE A 98 -10.70 0.54 -11.15
CA ILE A 98 -10.44 1.31 -12.37
C ILE A 98 -11.73 2.04 -12.80
N VAL A 99 -12.89 1.53 -12.37
CA VAL A 99 -14.20 2.14 -12.54
C VAL A 99 -14.81 2.46 -11.17
N PRO A 100 -15.10 3.74 -10.86
CA PRO A 100 -15.74 4.14 -9.61
C PRO A 100 -17.15 3.55 -9.45
N VAL A 101 -17.54 3.24 -8.21
CA VAL A 101 -18.91 2.83 -7.87
C VAL A 101 -19.89 3.95 -8.24
N GLY A 102 -21.02 3.57 -8.85
CA GLY A 102 -22.01 4.51 -9.39
C GLY A 102 -21.84 4.83 -10.88
N THR A 103 -20.80 4.28 -11.53
CA THR A 103 -20.65 4.38 -12.99
C THR A 103 -21.72 3.56 -13.71
N ILE A 104 -22.35 4.16 -14.72
CA ILE A 104 -23.26 3.47 -15.65
C ILE A 104 -22.52 3.26 -16.97
N VAL A 105 -22.51 2.02 -17.47
CA VAL A 105 -21.88 1.65 -18.75
C VAL A 105 -22.87 0.90 -19.63
N ALA A 106 -22.74 1.08 -20.95
CA ALA A 106 -23.46 0.24 -21.90
C ALA A 106 -22.85 -1.16 -21.92
N PHE A 107 -23.69 -2.19 -21.79
CA PHE A 107 -23.28 -3.58 -21.82
C PHE A 107 -23.85 -4.27 -23.07
N GLY A 108 -22.97 -4.78 -23.93
CA GLY A 108 -23.35 -5.46 -25.18
C GLY A 108 -23.63 -6.96 -25.02
N GLY A 109 -23.49 -7.51 -23.81
CA GLY A 109 -23.76 -8.93 -23.53
C GLY A 109 -25.22 -9.19 -23.15
N TYR A 110 -25.54 -10.47 -22.95
CA TYR A 110 -26.87 -10.88 -22.49
C TYR A 110 -27.10 -10.54 -21.01
N THR A 111 -28.34 -10.16 -20.66
CA THR A 111 -28.73 -9.77 -19.30
C THR A 111 -28.62 -10.86 -18.25
N TYR A 112 -28.57 -12.13 -18.66
CA TYR A 112 -28.35 -13.27 -17.74
C TYR A 112 -26.86 -13.57 -17.48
N ASN A 113 -25.94 -12.88 -18.17
CA ASN A 113 -24.49 -13.07 -18.02
C ASN A 113 -23.81 -11.76 -17.63
N ILE A 114 -24.32 -11.13 -16.58
CA ILE A 114 -23.77 -9.88 -16.04
C ILE A 114 -22.66 -10.25 -15.06
N PRO A 115 -21.48 -9.60 -15.15
CA PRO A 115 -20.41 -9.85 -14.19
C PRO A 115 -20.88 -9.54 -12.76
N SER A 116 -20.42 -10.31 -11.78
CA SER A 116 -20.91 -10.26 -10.39
C SER A 116 -20.76 -8.90 -9.70
N SER A 117 -19.81 -8.07 -10.14
CA SER A 117 -19.59 -6.71 -9.62
C SER A 117 -20.51 -5.64 -10.25
N TRP A 118 -21.44 -6.04 -11.12
CA TRP A 118 -22.34 -5.13 -11.85
C TRP A 118 -23.80 -5.50 -11.61
N VAL A 119 -24.66 -4.50 -11.69
CA VAL A 119 -26.11 -4.64 -11.57
C VAL A 119 -26.80 -3.89 -12.71
N LEU A 120 -27.92 -4.42 -13.21
CA LEU A 120 -28.74 -3.72 -14.19
C LEU A 120 -29.38 -2.47 -13.61
N CYS A 121 -29.48 -1.43 -14.43
CA CYS A 121 -30.32 -0.26 -14.18
C CYS A 121 -31.76 -0.55 -14.62
N ASP A 122 -32.48 -1.34 -13.82
CA ASP A 122 -33.86 -1.81 -14.08
C ASP A 122 -34.89 -1.27 -13.08
N GLY A 123 -34.50 -0.31 -12.23
CA GLY A 123 -35.40 0.32 -11.25
C GLY A 123 -35.69 -0.50 -9.99
N ARG A 124 -35.15 -1.71 -9.87
CA ARG A 124 -35.44 -2.58 -8.72
C ARG A 124 -34.86 -2.04 -7.42
N GLU A 125 -35.39 -2.54 -6.32
CA GLU A 125 -34.85 -2.29 -4.99
C GLU A 125 -33.65 -3.20 -4.68
N LEU A 126 -32.65 -2.64 -3.98
CA LEU A 126 -31.49 -3.35 -3.46
C LEU A 126 -31.29 -3.06 -1.97
N SER A 127 -30.69 -4.03 -1.26
CA SER A 127 -30.35 -3.88 0.16
C SER A 127 -29.22 -2.88 0.38
N ARG A 128 -29.45 -1.91 1.29
CA ARG A 128 -28.43 -0.95 1.76
C ARG A 128 -27.25 -1.63 2.44
N MET A 129 -27.50 -2.76 3.12
CA MET A 129 -26.44 -3.52 3.79
C MET A 129 -25.54 -4.25 2.80
N GLN A 130 -26.13 -4.88 1.79
CA GLN A 130 -25.37 -5.62 0.78
C GLN A 130 -24.63 -4.68 -0.18
N PHE A 131 -25.24 -3.55 -0.55
CA PHE A 131 -24.69 -2.58 -1.50
C PHE A 131 -24.35 -1.24 -0.84
N LYS A 132 -23.65 -1.29 0.31
CA LYS A 132 -23.31 -0.11 1.14
C LYS A 132 -22.58 1.00 0.37
N GLU A 133 -21.64 0.62 -0.50
CA GLU A 133 -20.83 1.58 -1.26
C GLU A 133 -21.64 2.26 -2.36
N LEU A 134 -22.53 1.52 -3.02
CA LEU A 134 -23.42 2.08 -4.03
C LEU A 134 -24.44 3.02 -3.39
N PHE A 135 -25.04 2.62 -2.26
CA PHE A 135 -25.97 3.46 -1.51
C PHE A 135 -25.32 4.75 -1.01
N ALA A 136 -24.05 4.71 -0.58
CA ALA A 136 -23.32 5.90 -0.17
C ALA A 136 -23.16 6.94 -1.31
N ILE A 137 -23.17 6.50 -2.57
CA ILE A 137 -23.02 7.36 -3.74
C ILE A 137 -24.37 7.86 -4.28
N ILE A 138 -25.33 6.98 -4.52
CA ILE A 138 -26.60 7.36 -5.18
C ILE A 138 -27.72 7.70 -4.20
N GLY A 139 -27.60 7.25 -2.95
CA GLY A 139 -28.62 7.43 -1.91
C GLY A 139 -29.99 6.93 -2.35
N THR A 140 -31.01 7.74 -2.06
CA THR A 140 -32.41 7.50 -2.43
C THR A 140 -32.85 8.29 -3.66
N THR A 141 -31.91 8.81 -4.46
CA THR A 141 -32.17 9.67 -5.62
C THR A 141 -33.15 9.03 -6.62
N PHE A 142 -33.12 7.71 -6.75
CA PHE A 142 -33.96 6.95 -7.68
C PHE A 142 -35.15 6.25 -7.01
N GLY A 143 -35.39 6.55 -5.73
CA GLY A 143 -36.45 5.96 -4.91
C GLY A 143 -35.94 5.52 -3.54
N GLU A 144 -36.81 5.61 -2.53
CA GLU A 144 -36.47 5.30 -1.13
C GLU A 144 -36.43 3.79 -0.82
N GLY A 145 -36.82 2.93 -1.77
CA GLY A 145 -37.05 1.51 -1.54
C GLY A 145 -38.22 1.31 -0.58
N ASP A 146 -37.94 0.56 0.49
CA ASP A 146 -38.84 0.31 1.63
C ASP A 146 -38.80 1.41 2.69
N GLY A 147 -38.02 2.48 2.47
CA GLY A 147 -37.82 3.59 3.40
C GLY A 147 -36.83 3.32 4.54
N ASN A 148 -36.31 2.10 4.69
CA ASN A 148 -35.48 1.71 5.83
C ASN A 148 -34.22 0.91 5.42
N THR A 149 -34.39 -0.23 4.77
CA THR A 149 -33.33 -1.20 4.51
C THR A 149 -32.96 -1.33 3.03
N THR A 150 -33.76 -0.79 2.12
CA THR A 150 -33.54 -0.85 0.67
C THR A 150 -33.47 0.54 0.03
N PHE A 151 -33.02 0.59 -1.22
CA PHE A 151 -32.99 1.78 -2.08
C PHE A 151 -33.22 1.35 -3.53
N ASN A 152 -33.75 2.24 -4.36
CA ASN A 152 -33.99 1.93 -5.78
C ASN A 152 -32.77 2.25 -6.65
N LEU A 153 -32.61 1.45 -7.70
CA LEU A 153 -31.68 1.73 -8.79
C LEU A 153 -32.30 2.70 -9.81
N PRO A 154 -31.47 3.34 -10.65
CA PRO A 154 -31.96 3.97 -11.88
C PRO A 154 -32.68 2.95 -12.76
N ASP A 155 -33.73 3.38 -13.46
CA ASP A 155 -34.31 2.63 -14.58
C ASP A 155 -33.96 3.33 -15.89
N THR A 156 -33.06 2.73 -16.66
CA THR A 156 -32.61 3.30 -17.95
C THR A 156 -33.17 2.54 -19.15
N ARG A 157 -34.11 1.62 -18.94
CA ARG A 157 -34.67 0.81 -20.03
C ARG A 157 -35.46 1.71 -20.98
N GLY A 158 -35.14 1.65 -22.27
CA GLY A 158 -35.77 2.48 -23.29
C GLY A 158 -35.40 3.97 -23.23
N LEU A 159 -34.43 4.36 -22.40
CA LEU A 159 -33.96 5.74 -22.27
C LEU A 159 -32.56 5.90 -22.89
N PHE A 160 -32.25 7.12 -23.34
CA PHE A 160 -30.91 7.50 -23.76
C PHE A 160 -30.23 8.33 -22.68
N LEU A 161 -28.97 8.02 -22.39
CA LEU A 161 -28.16 8.82 -21.49
C LEU A 161 -27.79 10.15 -22.17
N ARG A 162 -27.95 11.25 -21.44
CA ARG A 162 -27.60 12.60 -21.87
C ARG A 162 -26.74 13.27 -20.81
N GLY A 163 -25.75 14.05 -21.25
CA GLY A 163 -24.95 14.87 -20.35
C GLY A 163 -25.79 15.90 -19.59
N ALA A 164 -25.45 16.12 -18.33
CA ALA A 164 -26.12 17.12 -17.49
C ALA A 164 -25.80 18.56 -17.95
N GLY A 165 -26.78 19.46 -17.81
CA GLY A 165 -26.59 20.90 -17.97
C GLY A 165 -26.79 21.46 -19.38
N LYS A 166 -26.29 22.69 -19.59
CA LYS A 166 -26.45 23.48 -20.82
C LYS A 166 -25.23 23.30 -21.73
N HIS A 167 -25.48 23.04 -23.01
CA HIS A 167 -24.44 23.01 -24.03
C HIS A 167 -24.07 24.45 -24.43
N ASN A 168 -22.85 24.88 -24.11
CA ASN A 168 -22.30 26.14 -24.59
C ASN A 168 -21.86 25.96 -26.04
N LYS A 169 -22.70 26.34 -27.00
CA LYS A 169 -22.26 26.52 -28.38
C LYS A 169 -21.37 27.76 -28.42
N VAL A 170 -20.09 27.58 -28.75
CA VAL A 170 -19.28 28.68 -29.29
C VAL A 170 -19.74 28.80 -30.74
N VAL A 171 -20.50 29.86 -31.04
CA VAL A 171 -20.85 30.26 -32.41
C VAL A 171 -19.78 31.21 -32.91
#